data_AF-A0A821NIJ2-F1
#
_entry.id   AF-A0A821NIJ2-F1
#
_cell.length_a   1.000
_cell.length_b   1.000
_cell.length_c   1.000
_cell.angle_alpha   90.00
_cell.angle_beta   90.00
_cell.angle_gamma   90.00
#
_symmetry.space_group_name_H-M   'P 1'
#
loop_
_entity.id
_entity.type
_entity.pdbx_description
1 polymer ?
#
loop_
_entity_poly.entity_id
_entity_poly.type
_entity_poly.pdbx_seq_one_letter_code
_entity_poly.pdbx_strand_id
1 'polypeptide(L)'
;MPRQRGTSLARSTAASRRMAAFRATETPEQRQARREEDRARHTTSRAVETPEQTQTRLADQRTRQAASRAAEAPEQGQARREEDRARHADSRAVETPDQRRARSEDQRTRQAVLRAARWTAREGEAFRYNPANNYDIYPQFNIGQMNDTCSHCSALKWVGEAP
;
A
#
# COMPACT_ATOMS: atom_id res chain seq x y z
N MET A 1 -54.64 -25.23 20.89
CA MET A 1 -54.20 -24.39 19.74
C MET A 1 -52.67 -24.32 19.74
N PRO A 2 -51.96 -24.94 18.79
CA PRO A 2 -50.50 -24.84 18.73
C PRO A 2 -50.11 -23.41 18.31
N ARG A 3 -49.26 -22.76 19.11
CA ARG A 3 -48.72 -21.44 18.79
C ARG A 3 -47.82 -21.55 17.56
N GLN A 4 -48.19 -20.91 16.45
CA GLN A 4 -47.34 -20.82 15.27
C GLN A 4 -46.06 -20.05 15.64
N ARG A 5 -44.93 -20.75 15.72
CA ARG A 5 -43.64 -20.13 15.99
C ARG A 5 -43.23 -19.38 14.72
N GLY A 6 -43.14 -18.05 14.79
CA GLY A 6 -42.71 -17.21 13.67
C GLY A 6 -41.39 -17.69 13.05
N THR A 7 -41.21 -17.48 11.75
CA THR A 7 -40.03 -17.92 10.99
C THR A 7 -38.73 -17.37 11.58
N SER A 8 -37.59 -18.04 11.31
CA SER A 8 -36.27 -17.64 11.82
C SER A 8 -35.91 -16.19 11.48
N LEU A 9 -36.27 -15.75 10.27
CA LEU A 9 -36.10 -14.37 9.78
C LEU A 9 -36.96 -13.36 10.54
N ALA A 10 -38.22 -13.70 10.85
CA ALA A 10 -39.10 -12.84 11.64
C ALA A 10 -38.59 -12.69 13.09
N ARG A 11 -38.02 -13.76 13.66
CA ARG A 11 -37.44 -13.71 15.01
C ARG A 11 -36.14 -12.90 15.06
N SER A 12 -35.25 -13.05 14.07
CA SER A 12 -33.98 -12.31 14.02
C SER A 12 -34.21 -10.82 13.81
N THR A 13 -35.17 -10.43 12.97
CA THR A 13 -35.56 -9.02 12.77
C THR A 13 -36.18 -8.41 14.02
N ALA A 14 -37.05 -9.14 14.73
CA ALA A 14 -37.62 -8.68 16.00
C ALA A 14 -36.57 -8.57 17.12
N ALA A 15 -35.57 -9.45 17.16
CA ALA A 15 -34.45 -9.35 18.09
C ALA A 15 -33.56 -8.14 17.77
N SER A 16 -33.26 -7.91 16.48
CA SER A 16 -32.49 -6.75 16.03
C SER A 16 -33.17 -5.43 16.40
N ARG A 17 -34.49 -5.31 16.17
CA ARG A 17 -35.27 -4.11 16.55
C ARG A 17 -35.24 -3.84 18.05
N ARG A 18 -35.39 -4.89 18.88
CA ARG A 18 -35.30 -4.76 20.34
C ARG A 18 -33.92 -4.30 20.80
N MET A 19 -32.86 -4.87 20.23
CA MET A 19 -31.49 -4.47 20.52
C MET A 19 -31.22 -3.01 20.09
N ALA A 20 -31.74 -2.59 18.93
CA ALA A 20 -31.62 -1.22 18.48
C ALA A 20 -32.33 -0.24 19.42
N ALA A 21 -33.55 -0.57 19.87
CA ALA A 21 -34.29 0.23 20.84
C ALA A 21 -33.53 0.33 22.17
N PHE A 22 -33.01 -0.78 22.68
CA PHE A 22 -32.18 -0.78 23.90
C PHE A 22 -30.95 0.13 23.76
N ARG A 23 -30.23 0.03 22.64
CA ARG A 23 -29.06 0.87 22.34
C ARG A 23 -29.40 2.36 22.20
N ALA A 24 -30.62 2.68 21.76
CA ALA A 24 -31.07 4.08 21.64
C ALA A 24 -31.30 4.72 23.01
N THR A 25 -31.65 3.92 24.02
CA THR A 25 -31.91 4.38 25.39
C THR A 25 -30.71 4.22 26.34
N GLU A 26 -29.57 3.69 25.87
CA GLU A 26 -28.36 3.54 26.67
C GLU A 26 -27.82 4.90 27.14
N THR A 27 -27.51 5.00 28.44
CA THR A 27 -26.74 6.14 28.97
C THR A 27 -25.30 6.12 28.43
N PRO A 28 -24.59 7.26 28.47
CA PRO A 28 -23.17 7.30 28.08
C PRO A 28 -22.31 6.26 28.81
N GLU A 29 -22.53 6.04 30.11
CA GLU A 29 -21.78 5.11 30.95
C GLU A 29 -22.07 3.66 30.55
N GLN A 30 -23.35 3.32 30.35
CA GLN A 30 -23.75 1.98 29.88
C GLN A 30 -23.16 1.67 28.51
N ARG A 31 -23.18 2.66 27.60
CA ARG A 31 -22.58 2.54 26.27
C ARG A 31 -21.07 2.35 26.34
N GLN A 32 -20.40 3.06 27.25
CA GLN A 32 -18.96 2.93 27.46
C GLN A 32 -18.62 1.54 28.01
N ALA A 33 -19.29 1.09 29.09
CA ALA A 33 -19.08 -0.23 29.67
C ALA A 33 -19.27 -1.35 28.63
N ARG A 34 -20.34 -1.27 27.83
CA ARG A 34 -20.58 -2.22 26.72
C ARG A 34 -19.45 -2.21 25.69
N ARG A 35 -18.96 -1.02 25.28
CA ARG A 35 -17.85 -0.90 24.31
C ARG A 35 -16.53 -1.42 24.87
N GLU A 36 -16.30 -1.24 26.16
CA GLU A 36 -15.12 -1.77 26.86
C GLU A 36 -15.16 -3.30 26.92
N GLU A 37 -16.32 -3.87 27.26
CA GLU A 37 -16.52 -5.31 27.22
C GLU A 37 -16.35 -5.88 25.80
N ASP A 38 -16.97 -5.24 24.79
CA ASP A 38 -16.81 -5.60 23.38
C ASP A 38 -15.33 -5.58 22.96
N ARG A 39 -14.58 -4.55 23.37
CA ARG A 39 -13.14 -4.43 23.10
C ARG A 39 -12.36 -5.55 23.77
N ALA A 40 -12.63 -5.83 25.06
CA ALA A 40 -11.97 -6.90 25.80
C ALA A 40 -12.18 -8.26 25.13
N ARG A 41 -13.42 -8.59 24.75
CA ARG A 41 -13.73 -9.84 24.03
C ARG A 41 -13.01 -9.95 22.68
N HIS A 42 -12.91 -8.85 21.93
CA HIS A 42 -12.14 -8.85 20.68
C HIS A 42 -10.64 -9.00 20.92
N THR A 43 -10.08 -8.37 21.95
CA THR A 43 -8.65 -8.52 22.27
C THR A 43 -8.31 -9.94 22.67
N THR A 44 -9.13 -10.58 23.52
CA THR A 44 -8.91 -11.97 23.93
C THR A 44 -9.07 -12.93 22.75
N SER A 45 -10.10 -12.73 21.92
CA SER A 45 -10.30 -13.51 20.70
C SER A 45 -9.12 -13.41 19.74
N ARG A 46 -8.53 -12.22 19.56
CA ARG A 46 -7.37 -12.02 18.68
C ARG A 46 -6.08 -12.64 19.25
N ALA A 47 -5.92 -12.62 20.58
CA ALA A 47 -4.74 -13.15 21.24
C ALA A 47 -4.61 -14.68 21.08
N VAL A 48 -5.72 -15.38 20.83
CA VAL A 48 -5.77 -16.83 20.64
C VAL A 48 -5.94 -17.25 19.17
N GLU A 49 -5.90 -16.32 18.22
CA GLU A 49 -5.97 -16.65 16.79
C GLU A 49 -4.75 -17.49 16.38
N THR A 50 -4.98 -18.56 15.61
CA THR A 50 -3.88 -19.27 14.94
C THR A 50 -3.31 -18.41 13.80
N PRO A 51 -2.10 -18.71 13.30
CA PRO A 51 -1.54 -18.03 12.14
C PRO A 51 -2.47 -18.07 10.91
N GLU A 52 -3.16 -19.18 10.66
CA GLU A 52 -4.08 -19.35 9.53
C GLU A 52 -5.35 -18.49 9.71
N GLN A 53 -5.89 -18.45 10.93
CA GLN A 53 -7.04 -17.59 11.26
C GLN A 53 -6.67 -16.11 11.12
N THR A 54 -5.49 -15.72 11.59
CA THR A 54 -4.95 -14.37 11.44
C THR A 54 -4.81 -13.99 9.97
N GLN A 55 -4.23 -14.88 9.15
CA GLN A 55 -4.06 -14.67 7.72
C GLN A 55 -5.41 -14.52 7.00
N THR A 56 -6.37 -15.40 7.31
CA THR A 56 -7.72 -15.35 6.73
C THR A 56 -8.41 -14.03 7.08
N ARG A 57 -8.40 -13.64 8.36
CA ARG A 57 -8.98 -12.38 8.82
C ARG A 57 -8.35 -11.17 8.13
N LEU A 58 -7.01 -11.14 7.99
CA LEU A 58 -6.30 -10.07 7.31
C LEU A 58 -6.58 -10.05 5.80
N ALA A 59 -6.72 -11.22 5.16
CA ALA A 59 -7.10 -11.32 3.76
C ALA A 59 -8.51 -10.75 3.54
N ASP A 60 -9.48 -11.15 4.34
CA ASP A 60 -10.84 -10.62 4.27
C ASP A 60 -10.89 -9.12 4.53
N GLN A 61 -10.07 -8.63 5.47
CA GLN A 61 -9.95 -7.20 5.74
C GLN A 61 -9.40 -6.44 4.52
N ARG A 62 -8.36 -6.97 3.86
CA ARG A 62 -7.81 -6.38 2.62
C ARG A 62 -8.86 -6.35 1.52
N THR A 63 -9.63 -7.43 1.34
CA THR A 63 -10.70 -7.51 0.32
C THR A 63 -11.79 -6.47 0.59
N ARG A 64 -12.28 -6.37 1.84
CA ARG A 64 -13.28 -5.34 2.21
C ARG A 64 -12.76 -3.93 2.01
N GLN A 65 -11.50 -3.67 2.38
CA GLN A 65 -10.89 -2.36 2.17
C GLN A 65 -10.77 -2.05 0.68
N ALA A 66 -10.28 -2.97 -0.15
CA ALA A 66 -10.19 -2.79 -1.59
C ALA A 66 -11.56 -2.51 -2.23
N ALA A 67 -12.60 -3.26 -1.84
CA ALA A 67 -13.97 -3.03 -2.30
C ALA A 67 -14.49 -1.64 -1.87
N SER A 68 -14.27 -1.25 -0.61
CA SER A 68 -14.63 0.08 -0.13
C SER A 68 -13.90 1.18 -0.92
N ARG A 69 -12.60 1.00 -1.20
CA ARG A 69 -11.76 1.94 -1.97
C ARG A 69 -12.24 2.09 -3.41
N ALA A 70 -12.67 1.00 -4.04
CA ALA A 70 -13.20 1.01 -5.40
C ALA A 70 -14.58 1.67 -5.50
N ALA A 71 -15.38 1.61 -4.43
CA ALA A 71 -16.71 2.22 -4.36
C ALA A 71 -16.71 3.68 -3.87
N GLU A 72 -15.56 4.25 -3.52
CA GLU A 72 -15.46 5.63 -3.04
C GLU A 72 -15.82 6.65 -4.14
N ALA A 73 -16.60 7.66 -3.76
CA ALA A 73 -16.80 8.82 -4.62
C ALA A 73 -15.49 9.61 -4.77
N PRO A 74 -15.28 10.34 -5.88
CA PRO A 74 -14.05 11.11 -6.11
C PRO A 74 -13.70 12.07 -4.96
N GLU A 75 -14.69 12.78 -4.41
CA GLU A 75 -14.53 13.72 -3.29
C GLU A 75 -14.07 13.02 -2.00
N GLN A 76 -14.65 11.86 -1.69
CA GLN A 76 -14.23 11.04 -0.54
C GLN A 76 -12.78 10.56 -0.72
N GLY A 77 -12.43 10.16 -1.95
CA GLY A 77 -11.08 9.74 -2.30
C GLY A 77 -10.06 10.87 -2.21
N GLN A 78 -10.45 12.11 -2.52
CA GLN A 78 -9.63 13.31 -2.34
C GLN A 78 -9.44 13.65 -0.86
N ALA A 79 -10.53 13.80 -0.10
CA ALA A 79 -10.50 14.12 1.32
C ALA A 79 -9.61 13.14 2.11
N ARG A 80 -9.72 11.83 1.82
CA ARG A 80 -8.85 10.82 2.42
C ARG A 80 -7.37 11.02 2.08
N ARG A 81 -7.02 11.33 0.82
CA ARG A 81 -5.62 11.55 0.42
C ARG A 81 -5.05 12.80 1.07
N GLU A 82 -5.87 13.83 1.27
CA GLU A 82 -5.49 15.04 2.00
C GLU A 82 -5.24 14.75 3.47
N GLU A 83 -6.15 14.02 4.13
CA GLU A 83 -5.96 13.58 5.51
C GLU A 83 -4.70 12.72 5.66
N ASP A 84 -4.43 11.82 4.70
CA ASP A 84 -3.22 11.00 4.70
C ASP A 84 -1.94 11.84 4.55
N ARG A 85 -1.96 12.85 3.68
CA ARG A 85 -0.86 13.80 3.53
C ARG A 85 -0.63 14.58 4.82
N ALA A 86 -1.69 15.04 5.49
CA ALA A 86 -1.60 15.75 6.76
C ALA A 86 -0.98 14.87 7.85
N ARG A 87 -1.48 13.64 8.03
CA ARG A 87 -0.90 12.67 8.98
C ARG A 87 0.59 12.41 8.73
N HIS A 88 0.99 12.28 7.46
CA HIS A 88 2.40 12.11 7.11
C HIS A 88 3.23 13.36 7.39
N ALA A 89 2.69 14.56 7.19
CA ALA A 89 3.37 15.80 7.55
C ALA A 89 3.55 15.92 9.07
N ASP A 90 2.51 15.64 9.85
CA ASP A 90 2.55 15.66 11.32
C ASP A 90 3.56 14.65 11.85
N SER A 91 3.52 13.41 11.34
CA SER A 91 4.49 12.38 11.70
C SER A 91 5.93 12.80 11.40
N ARG A 92 6.18 13.51 10.29
CA ARG A 92 7.52 14.02 9.93
C ARG A 92 7.95 15.20 10.80
N ALA A 93 7.00 16.02 11.25
CA ALA A 93 7.29 17.16 12.11
C ALA A 93 7.82 16.73 13.49
N VAL A 94 7.36 15.59 13.99
CA VAL A 94 7.76 15.02 15.29
C VAL A 94 8.89 13.99 15.21
N GLU A 95 9.46 13.73 14.01
CA GLU A 95 10.59 12.80 13.84
C GLU A 95 11.80 13.24 14.66
N THR A 96 12.39 12.31 15.41
CA THR A 96 13.71 12.53 16.02
C THR A 96 14.80 12.59 14.94
N PRO A 97 15.98 13.21 15.22
CA PRO A 97 17.09 13.23 14.26
C PRO A 97 17.51 11.84 13.76
N ASP A 98 17.48 10.83 14.63
CA ASP A 98 17.83 9.45 14.27
C ASP A 98 16.77 8.80 13.37
N GLN A 99 15.48 9.01 13.68
CA GLN A 99 14.38 8.54 12.82
C GLN A 99 14.46 9.17 11.43
N ARG A 100 14.74 10.48 11.36
CA ARG A 100 14.94 11.21 10.10
C ARG A 100 16.11 10.65 9.30
N ARG A 101 17.23 10.35 9.97
CA ARG A 101 18.43 9.76 9.35
C ARG A 101 18.11 8.37 8.78
N ALA A 102 17.53 7.49 9.59
CA ALA A 102 17.14 6.14 9.18
C ALA A 102 16.20 6.16 7.96
N ARG A 103 15.17 7.01 7.98
CA ARG A 103 14.26 7.19 6.82
C ARG A 103 15.02 7.66 5.57
N SER A 104 15.94 8.60 5.72
CA SER A 104 16.71 9.13 4.59
C SER A 104 17.72 8.13 4.03
N GLU A 105 18.24 7.24 4.88
CA GLU A 105 19.08 6.11 4.48
C GLU A 105 18.27 5.05 3.75
N ASP A 106 17.12 4.64 4.28
CA ASP A 106 16.19 3.72 3.60
C ASP A 106 15.73 4.28 2.23
N GLN A 107 15.46 5.58 2.14
CA GLN A 107 15.15 6.20 0.85
C GLN A 107 16.34 6.13 -0.12
N ARG A 108 17.57 6.36 0.35
CA ARG A 108 18.79 6.27 -0.46
C ARG A 108 19.03 4.84 -0.95
N THR A 109 18.89 3.84 -0.08
CA THR A 109 19.07 2.43 -0.44
C THR A 109 18.02 1.98 -1.45
N ARG A 110 16.74 2.29 -1.24
CA ARG A 110 15.68 1.98 -2.21
C ARG A 110 15.94 2.61 -3.58
N GLN A 111 16.37 3.88 -3.61
CA GLN A 111 16.71 4.56 -4.86
C GLN A 111 17.96 3.97 -5.53
N ALA A 112 18.94 3.49 -4.75
CA ALA A 112 20.09 2.79 -5.30
C ALA A 112 19.68 1.44 -5.91
N VAL A 113 18.83 0.67 -5.23
CA VAL A 113 18.30 -0.61 -5.71
C VAL A 113 17.51 -0.43 -7.00
N LEU A 114 16.61 0.56 -7.07
CA LEU A 114 15.83 0.84 -8.28
C LEU A 114 16.70 1.25 -9.46
N ARG A 115 17.74 2.06 -9.22
CA ARG A 115 18.71 2.43 -10.27
C ARG A 115 19.53 1.23 -10.74
N ALA A 116 19.97 0.37 -9.81
CA ALA A 116 20.71 -0.84 -10.14
C ALA A 116 19.85 -1.85 -10.90
N ALA A 117 18.58 -2.03 -10.52
CA ALA A 117 17.65 -2.96 -11.16
C ALA A 117 17.50 -2.74 -12.68
N ARG A 118 17.66 -1.49 -13.13
CA ARG A 118 17.69 -1.14 -14.56
C ARG A 118 18.82 -1.83 -15.33
N TRP A 119 19.95 -2.10 -14.66
CA TRP A 119 21.15 -2.68 -15.25
C TRP A 119 21.31 -4.16 -14.93
N THR A 120 20.92 -4.62 -13.74
CA THR A 120 21.13 -6.02 -13.30
C THR A 120 20.42 -7.04 -14.19
N ALA A 121 19.25 -6.70 -14.76
CA ALA A 121 18.54 -7.58 -15.68
C ALA A 121 19.34 -7.90 -16.96
N ARG A 122 20.31 -7.05 -17.31
CA ARG A 122 21.13 -7.15 -18.53
C ARG A 122 22.63 -7.25 -18.23
N GLU A 123 22.97 -7.65 -17.00
CA GLU A 123 24.36 -7.81 -16.59
C GLU A 123 25.06 -8.86 -17.46
N GLY A 124 26.19 -8.48 -18.04
CA GLY A 124 26.98 -9.34 -18.92
C GLY A 124 26.43 -9.54 -20.33
N GLU A 125 25.35 -8.86 -20.73
CA GLU A 125 24.81 -8.94 -22.09
C GLU A 125 25.78 -8.34 -23.13
N ALA A 126 26.55 -7.31 -22.75
CA ALA A 126 27.60 -6.74 -23.60
C ALA A 126 28.74 -7.73 -23.90
N PHE A 127 29.04 -8.66 -22.98
CA PHE A 127 30.08 -9.68 -23.17
C PHE A 127 29.59 -10.91 -23.94
N ARG A 128 28.27 -11.05 -24.13
CA ARG A 128 27.64 -12.15 -24.86
C ARG A 128 26.74 -11.58 -25.94
N TYR A 129 27.36 -10.91 -26.91
CA TYR A 129 26.65 -10.36 -28.05
C TYR A 129 25.87 -11.47 -28.77
N ASN A 130 24.56 -11.28 -28.90
CA ASN A 130 23.67 -12.15 -29.65
C ASN A 130 22.97 -11.33 -30.74
N PRO A 131 23.31 -11.50 -32.02
CA PRO A 131 22.73 -10.73 -33.11
C PRO A 131 21.22 -10.96 -33.30
N ALA A 132 20.62 -12.00 -32.68
CA ALA A 132 19.18 -12.22 -32.69
C ALA A 132 18.42 -11.27 -31.74
N ASN A 133 19.10 -10.64 -30.80
CA ASN A 133 18.49 -9.67 -29.89
C ASN A 133 18.38 -8.30 -30.56
N ASN A 134 17.21 -7.66 -30.43
CA ASN A 134 17.07 -6.26 -30.78
C ASN A 134 17.61 -5.41 -29.62
N TYR A 135 18.77 -4.78 -29.80
CA TYR A 135 19.39 -3.94 -28.78
C TYR A 135 18.85 -2.49 -28.78
N ASP A 136 18.21 -2.05 -29.86
CA ASP A 136 17.73 -0.67 -30.03
C ASP A 136 16.50 -0.37 -29.15
N ILE A 137 15.76 -1.39 -28.72
CA ILE A 137 14.62 -1.24 -27.80
C ILE A 137 15.03 -0.90 -26.37
N TYR A 138 16.33 -0.87 -26.07
CA TYR A 138 16.86 -0.60 -24.74
C TYR A 138 17.47 0.80 -24.67
N PRO A 139 16.77 1.79 -24.06
CA PRO A 139 17.30 3.15 -23.92
C PRO A 139 18.62 3.22 -23.16
N GLN A 140 18.92 2.21 -22.33
CA GLN A 140 20.19 2.11 -21.61
C GLN A 140 21.40 1.82 -22.51
N PHE A 141 21.21 1.31 -23.72
CA PHE A 141 22.28 1.03 -24.69
C PHE A 141 22.34 2.05 -25.82
N ASN A 142 21.41 3.01 -25.85
CA ASN A 142 21.39 4.06 -26.86
C ASN A 142 22.47 5.11 -26.53
N ILE A 143 23.65 4.95 -27.13
CA ILE A 143 24.79 5.87 -27.03
C ILE A 143 24.71 7.06 -28.01
N GLY A 144 23.63 7.14 -28.80
CA GLY A 144 23.47 8.15 -29.85
C GLY A 144 24.33 7.89 -31.10
N GLN A 145 24.27 8.82 -32.05
CA GLN A 145 25.04 8.76 -33.30
C GLN A 145 26.39 9.49 -33.18
N MET A 146 27.38 9.03 -33.95
CA MET A 146 28.69 9.69 -34.09
C MET A 146 28.59 10.86 -35.05
N ASN A 147 27.99 11.97 -34.61
CA ASN A 147 27.75 13.14 -35.45
C ASN A 147 28.62 14.34 -35.07
N ASP A 148 29.39 14.23 -33.99
CA ASP A 148 30.32 15.29 -33.57
C ASP A 148 31.68 15.08 -34.27
N THR A 149 32.39 16.14 -34.62
CA THR A 149 33.66 16.03 -35.34
C THR A 149 34.83 16.39 -34.43
N CYS A 150 35.82 15.50 -34.32
CA CYS A 150 37.02 15.73 -33.52
C CYS A 150 37.85 16.88 -34.13
N SER A 151 38.18 17.88 -33.32
CA SER A 151 38.98 19.04 -33.74
C SER A 151 40.43 18.70 -34.09
N HIS A 152 40.95 17.56 -33.64
CA HIS A 152 42.35 17.18 -33.81
C HIS A 152 42.60 16.33 -35.06
N CYS A 153 41.66 15.46 -35.43
CA CYS A 153 41.83 14.50 -36.53
C CYS A 153 40.65 14.49 -37.53
N SER A 154 39.64 15.33 -37.32
CA SER A 154 38.40 15.38 -38.14
C SER A 154 37.60 14.07 -38.19
N ALA A 155 37.87 13.11 -37.29
CA ALA A 155 37.08 11.89 -37.16
C ALA A 155 35.70 12.20 -36.54
N LEU A 156 34.68 11.46 -36.94
CA LEU A 156 33.39 11.47 -36.26
C LEU A 156 33.52 10.85 -34.86
N LYS A 157 32.83 11.39 -33.88
CA LYS A 157 32.89 11.00 -32.47
C LYS A 157 31.50 11.07 -31.82
N TRP A 158 31.34 10.39 -30.68
CA TRP A 158 30.09 10.47 -29.91
C TRP A 158 30.01 11.77 -29.10
N VAL A 159 28.79 12.24 -28.87
CA VAL A 159 28.55 13.41 -28.01
C VAL A 159 28.94 13.05 -26.57
N GLY A 160 29.88 13.81 -25.99
CA GLY A 160 30.39 13.58 -24.63
C GLY A 160 31.54 12.58 -24.53
N GLU A 161 32.06 12.10 -25.66
CA GLU A 161 33.31 11.35 -25.69
C GLU A 161 34.49 12.23 -25.23
N ALA A 162 35.37 11.66 -24.41
CA ALA A 162 36.55 12.37 -23.92
C ALA A 162 37.47 12.80 -25.09
N PRO A 163 38.21 13.92 -24.97
CA PRO A 163 39.10 14.41 -26.03
C PRO A 163 40.22 13.44 -26.38
#